data_AF-A0A0B6Z273-F1
#
_entry.id   AF-A0A0B6Z273-F1
#
_cell.length_a   1.000
_cell.length_b   1.000
_cell.length_c   1.000
_cell.angle_alpha   90.00
_cell.angle_beta   90.00
_cell.angle_gamma   90.00
#
_symmetry.space_group_name_H-M   'P 1'
#
loop_
_entity.id
_entity.type
_entity.pdbx_description
1 polymer ?
#
loop_
_entity_poly.entity_id
_entity_poly.type
_entity_poly.pdbx_seq_one_letter_code
_entity_poly.pdbx_strand_id
1 'polypeptide(L)' 'PKLAGLVLENTFTSLHDMSHKILRLACIKYIPKWFYKNKYPSMQRIENITIPTLFLSGAMDELVPAKMM' A
#
# COMPACT_ATOMS: atom_id res chain seq x y z
N PRO A 1 -3.57 24.94 9.69
CA PRO A 1 -3.16 24.05 10.80
C PRO A 1 -2.08 23.07 10.30
N LYS A 2 -1.00 22.84 11.05
CA LYS A 2 -0.02 21.79 10.73
C LYS A 2 -0.45 20.48 11.37
N LEU A 3 -0.32 19.37 10.64
CA LEU A 3 -0.56 18.03 11.16
C LEU A 3 0.53 17.70 12.19
N ALA A 4 0.14 17.17 13.35
CA ALA A 4 1.07 16.80 14.43
C ALA A 4 1.69 15.41 14.24
N GLY A 5 1.01 14.54 13.50
CA GLY A 5 1.45 13.18 13.21
C GLY A 5 0.47 12.45 12.33
N LEU A 6 0.87 11.26 11.89
CA LEU A 6 0.10 10.37 11.03
C LEU A 6 0.10 8.96 11.64
N VAL A 7 -1.06 8.32 11.69
CA VAL A 7 -1.18 6.90 12.06
C VAL A 7 -1.72 6.16 10.84
N LEU A 8 -0.98 5.16 10.37
CA LEU A 8 -1.32 4.32 9.23
C LEU A 8 -1.53 2.90 9.71
N GLU A 9 -2.69 2.34 9.44
CA GLU A 9 -3.07 0.99 9.83
C GLU A 9 -3.39 0.15 8.59
N ASN A 10 -2.81 -1.05 8.49
CA ASN A 10 -3.11 -2.04 7.44
C ASN A 10 -3.10 -1.45 6.02
N THR A 11 -2.07 -0.66 5.70
CA THR A 11 -1.93 0.02 4.40
C THR A 11 -1.19 -0.82 3.35
N PHE A 12 -1.41 -0.50 2.07
CA PHE A 12 -0.77 -1.18 0.94
C PHE A 12 0.13 -0.25 0.10
N THR A 13 1.12 -0.83 -0.58
CA THR A 13 2.10 -0.09 -1.40
C THR A 13 1.51 0.46 -2.69
N SER A 14 0.68 -0.34 -3.38
CA SER A 14 -0.03 0.03 -4.60
C SER A 14 -1.18 -0.94 -4.89
N LEU A 15 -2.15 -0.52 -5.69
CA LEU A 15 -3.25 -1.41 -6.12
C LEU A 15 -2.76 -2.58 -6.98
N HIS A 16 -1.66 -2.40 -7.71
CA HIS A 16 -1.04 -3.45 -8.51
C HIS A 16 -0.45 -4.55 -7.61
N ASP A 17 0.26 -4.17 -6.54
CA ASP A 17 0.87 -5.16 -5.64
C ASP A 17 -0.21 -5.87 -4.81
N MET A 18 -1.28 -5.16 -4.47
CA MET A 18 -2.43 -5.73 -3.77
C MET A 18 -3.24 -6.68 -4.65
N SER A 19 -3.49 -6.33 -5.92
CA SER A 19 -4.23 -7.20 -6.86
C SER A 19 -3.54 -8.55 -7.05
N HIS A 20 -2.21 -8.56 -7.06
CA HIS A 20 -1.41 -9.78 -7.07
C HIS A 20 -1.68 -10.72 -5.89
N LYS A 21 -1.82 -10.13 -4.70
CA LYS A 21 -2.01 -10.88 -3.47
C LYS A 21 -3.43 -11.42 -3.34
N ILE A 22 -4.44 -10.59 -3.65
CA ILE A 22 -5.87 -10.95 -3.50
C ILE A 22 -6.29 -11.96 -4.57
N LEU A 23 -6.07 -11.63 -5.84
CA LEU A 23 -6.69 -12.38 -6.92
C LEU A 23 -5.94 -13.70 -7.20
N ARG A 24 -4.65 -13.80 -6.82
CA ARG A 24 -3.78 -14.99 -7.00
C ARG A 24 -3.75 -15.55 -8.44
N LEU A 25 -4.29 -14.84 -9.42
CA LEU A 25 -4.26 -15.22 -10.83
C LEU A 25 -2.89 -14.87 -11.42
N ALA A 26 -2.22 -15.86 -12.00
CA ALA A 26 -0.91 -15.66 -12.63
C ALA A 26 -0.96 -14.62 -13.76
N CYS A 27 -2.09 -14.50 -14.46
CA CYS A 27 -2.28 -13.58 -15.57
C CYS A 27 -2.24 -12.11 -15.19
N ILE A 28 -2.52 -11.77 -13.92
CA ILE A 28 -2.51 -10.38 -13.45
C ILE A 28 -1.11 -9.77 -13.54
N LYS A 29 -0.04 -10.60 -13.58
CA LYS A 29 1.36 -10.12 -13.58
C LYS A 29 1.71 -9.44 -14.89
N TYR A 30 0.92 -9.74 -15.91
CA TYR A 30 1.07 -9.23 -17.26
C TYR A 30 0.17 -8.04 -17.52
N ILE A 31 -0.74 -7.68 -16.60
CA ILE A 31 -1.54 -6.46 -16.71
C ILE A 31 -0.61 -5.28 -16.44
N PRO A 32 -0.31 -4.43 -17.43
CA PRO A 32 0.69 -3.42 -17.21
C PRO A 32 0.13 -2.32 -16.30
N LYS A 33 1.01 -1.64 -15.55
CA LYS A 33 0.63 -0.68 -14.49
C LYS A 33 -0.24 0.48 -14.96
N TRP A 34 -0.23 0.81 -16.25
CA TRP A 34 -1.09 1.84 -16.87
C TRP A 34 -2.59 1.47 -16.98
N PHE A 35 -2.93 0.17 -16.91
CA PHE A 35 -4.34 -0.28 -16.92
C PHE A 35 -5.02 -0.05 -15.57
N TYR A 36 -4.23 0.15 -14.51
CA TYR A 36 -4.73 0.53 -13.20
C TYR A 36 -5.05 2.03 -13.18
N LYS A 37 -6.34 2.37 -13.24
CA LYS A 37 -6.83 3.76 -13.18
C LYS A 37 -6.32 4.49 -11.93
N ASN A 38 -6.28 3.81 -10.79
CA ASN A 38 -5.72 4.34 -9.56
C ASN A 38 -4.45 3.56 -9.19
N LYS A 39 -3.29 4.22 -9.23
CA LYS A 39 -2.00 3.56 -8.98
C LYS A 39 -1.61 3.52 -7.51
N TYR A 40 -2.10 4.49 -6.71
CA TYR A 40 -1.74 4.67 -5.30
C TYR A 40 -0.25 4.44 -5.02
N PRO A 41 0.67 5.30 -5.51
CA PRO A 41 2.10 5.10 -5.32
C PRO A 41 2.51 5.48 -3.88
N SER A 42 2.12 4.67 -2.90
CA SER A 42 2.33 4.96 -1.47
C SER A 42 3.81 5.15 -1.14
N MET A 43 4.70 4.37 -1.76
CA MET A 43 6.16 4.48 -1.58
C MET A 43 6.71 5.84 -2.02
N GLN A 44 6.21 6.42 -3.10
CA GLN A 44 6.66 7.75 -3.56
C GLN A 44 6.07 8.86 -2.69
N ARG A 45 4.86 8.65 -2.15
CA ARG A 45 4.18 9.63 -1.30
C ARG A 45 4.78 9.69 0.09
N ILE A 46 5.14 8.53 0.66
CA ILE A 46 5.67 8.45 2.03
C ILE A 46 7.03 9.15 2.16
N GLU A 47 7.85 9.16 1.09
CA GLU A 47 9.11 9.92 1.02
C GLU A 47 8.92 11.43 1.26
N ASN A 48 7.73 11.96 0.97
CA ASN A 48 7.40 13.38 1.15
C ASN A 48 6.74 13.68 2.51
N ILE A 49 6.47 12.68 3.34
CA ILE A 49 5.86 12.85 4.66
C ILE A 49 6.97 13.11 5.69
N THR A 50 6.94 14.29 6.30
CA THR A 50 7.97 14.75 7.26
C THR A 50 7.50 14.77 8.71
N ILE A 51 6.22 14.47 8.95
CA ILE A 51 5.64 14.41 10.30
C ILE A 51 5.87 13.03 10.93
N PRO A 52 5.92 12.94 12.27
CA PRO A 52 5.97 11.65 12.95
C PRO A 52 4.86 10.72 12.45
N THR A 53 5.26 9.56 11.95
CA THR A 53 4.34 8.60 11.34
C THR A 53 4.46 7.25 12.05
N LEU A 54 3.34 6.75 12.56
CA LEU A 54 3.23 5.43 13.18
C LEU A 54 2.58 4.46 12.20
N PHE A 55 3.24 3.32 11.96
CA PHE A 55 2.70 2.22 11.18
C PHE A 55 2.22 1.10 12.10
N LEU A 56 1.00 0.64 11.88
CA LEU A 56 0.37 -0.46 12.59
C LEU A 56 -0.03 -1.54 11.57
N SER A 57 0.39 -2.78 11.84
CA SER A 57 0.05 -3.92 11.00
C SER A 57 -0.54 -5.05 11.85
N GLY A 58 -1.61 -5.66 11.36
CA GLY A 58 -2.17 -6.87 11.94
C GLY A 58 -1.25 -8.06 11.71
N ALA A 59 -0.78 -8.72 12.77
CA ALA A 59 0.07 -9.91 12.66
C ALA A 59 -0.60 -11.08 11.92
N MET A 60 -1.94 -11.12 11.93
CA MET A 60 -2.77 -12.15 11.29
C MET A 60 -3.61 -11.59 10.13
N ASP A 61 -3.24 -10.42 9.58
CA ASP A 61 -3.94 -9.87 8.41
C ASP A 61 -3.59 -10.68 7.14
N GLU A 62 -4.57 -11.42 6.63
CA GLU A 62 -4.43 -12.19 5.39
C GLU A 62 -4.65 -11.35 4.13
N LEU A 63 -5.32 -10.20 4.25
CA LEU A 63 -5.62 -9.29 3.16
C LEU A 63 -4.40 -8.44 2.84
N VAL A 64 -3.96 -7.62 3.79
CA VAL A 64 -2.83 -6.69 3.63
C VAL A 64 -1.65 -7.21 4.42
N PRO A 65 -0.69 -7.90 3.78
CA PRO A 65 0.43 -8.48 4.51
C PRO A 65 1.34 -7.38 5.06
N ALA A 66 1.83 -7.57 6.30
CA ALA A 66 2.69 -6.61 7.00
C ALA A 66 3.92 -6.14 6.18
N LYS A 67 4.42 -6.98 5.25
CA LYS A 67 5.52 -6.63 4.34
C LYS A 67 5.23 -5.51 3.33
N MET A 68 3.97 -5.08 3.21
CA MET A 68 3.56 -3.95 2.35
C MET A 68 3.62 -2.61 3.09
N MET A 69 4.01 -2.63 4.37
CA MET A 69 4.25 -1.46 5.22
C MET A 69 5.73 -1.32 5.53
#